data_AF-A0A926EMS8-F1
#
_entry.id   AF-A0A926EMS8-F1
#
_cell.length_a   1.000
_cell.length_b   1.000
_cell.length_c   1.000
_cell.angle_alpha   90.00
_cell.angle_beta   90.00
_cell.angle_gamma   90.00
#
_symmetry.space_group_name_H-M   'P 1'
#
loop_
_entity.id
_entity.type
_entity.pdbx_description
1 polymer ?
#
loop_
_entity_poly.entity_id
_entity_poly.type
_entity_poly.pdbx_seq_one_letter_code
_entity_poly.pdbx_strand_id
1 'polypeptide(L)'
;MEGVISSVAGINKIVNDFVWGPGMLLFLVLTGVYFTIGTGFFQIRRFKLWFGETFIAIFRNKAVTQNKDPNAISQFQALSTALAGTIGTGNIVGVATALTAGGPGAIFWMWISSFFGMMTNYAENVLGIRYRYKNEKGAWIGGPMVYLERGLGCKGLAVLFACLCVLASLGMGNMTQANSIAGALKGSLNLSPLVTGVIVAILVSLVILGGIKRIGKVAERFVPFMAVFYILGGIALIILHRENVPDAFRLIFSEAFDFRCVGGGIGGYIMSNAVRYGIARGVFTNEAGLGTSCIVHSASNVTDPAKQGMWGMFEVFFDTIIMCTITAVAMLSSGVVGCGADGVELAMAAFETGFGEVGKSFITIAILFFAFATMLGWSYYGERAVEYLFGAKHLIVYRVVFILAIILGCVAKLELVWDISDTFNGLMATPNLVGLIFLSGDVFHATKNYLKKLKNS
;
A
#
# COMPACT_ATOMS: atom_id res chain seq x y z
N MET A 1 7.64 -15.07 -29.79
CA MET A 1 7.66 -14.42 -28.46
C MET A 1 6.54 -13.37 -28.35
N GLU A 2 6.33 -12.53 -29.37
CA GLU A 2 5.22 -11.54 -29.39
C GLU A 2 3.81 -12.13 -29.29
N GLY A 3 3.53 -13.26 -29.96
CA GLY A 3 2.21 -13.92 -29.87
C GLY A 3 1.87 -14.49 -28.49
N VAL A 4 2.87 -14.93 -27.71
CA VAL A 4 2.66 -15.38 -26.32
C VAL A 4 2.41 -14.18 -25.41
N ILE A 5 3.16 -13.10 -25.61
CA ILE A 5 2.99 -11.85 -24.85
C ILE A 5 1.60 -11.25 -25.11
N SER A 6 1.12 -11.24 -26.35
CA SER A 6 -0.22 -10.72 -26.67
C SER A 6 -1.35 -11.60 -26.09
N SER A 7 -1.20 -12.93 -26.11
CA SER A 7 -2.16 -13.83 -25.45
C SER A 7 -2.18 -13.66 -23.93
N VAL A 8 -1.00 -13.53 -23.29
CA VAL A 8 -0.90 -13.26 -21.85
C VAL A 8 -1.53 -11.92 -21.50
N ALA A 9 -1.28 -10.86 -22.28
CA ALA A 9 -1.89 -9.55 -22.09
C ALA A 9 -3.42 -9.61 -22.24
N GLY A 10 -3.92 -10.36 -23.24
CA GLY A 10 -5.36 -10.54 -23.47
C GLY A 10 -6.07 -11.25 -22.32
N ILE A 11 -5.51 -12.36 -21.83
CA ILE A 11 -6.05 -13.08 -20.67
C ILE A 11 -5.99 -12.21 -19.41
N ASN A 12 -4.85 -11.54 -19.18
CA ASN A 12 -4.67 -10.68 -18.02
C ASN A 12 -5.70 -9.55 -17.99
N LYS A 13 -6.01 -8.94 -19.14
CA LYS A 13 -7.03 -7.89 -19.24
C LYS A 13 -8.41 -8.38 -18.78
N ILE A 14 -8.83 -9.58 -19.22
CA ILE A 14 -10.12 -10.16 -18.80
C ILE A 14 -10.17 -10.40 -17.29
N VAL A 15 -9.09 -10.94 -16.73
CA VAL A 15 -9.02 -11.18 -15.28
C VAL A 15 -8.97 -9.86 -14.52
N ASN A 16 -8.20 -8.88 -14.98
CA ASN A 16 -8.10 -7.56 -14.37
C ASN A 16 -9.46 -6.83 -14.38
N ASP A 17 -10.21 -6.90 -15.49
CA ASP A 17 -11.55 -6.34 -15.59
C ASP A 17 -12.56 -7.03 -14.66
N PHE A 18 -12.39 -8.31 -14.38
CA PHE A 18 -13.20 -9.03 -13.41
C PHE A 18 -12.82 -8.66 -11.96
N VAL A 19 -11.53 -8.68 -11.66
CA VAL A 19 -10.95 -8.48 -10.34
C VAL A 19 -11.04 -7.04 -9.86
N TRP A 20 -10.94 -6.07 -10.78
CA TRP A 20 -11.20 -4.65 -10.52
C TRP A 20 -12.54 -4.20 -11.09
N GLY A 21 -13.42 -5.18 -11.33
CA GLY A 21 -14.79 -4.96 -11.74
C GLY A 21 -15.65 -4.47 -10.57
N PRO A 22 -16.91 -4.10 -10.86
CA PRO A 22 -17.81 -3.48 -9.89
C PRO A 22 -18.07 -4.38 -8.68
N GLY A 23 -18.10 -5.70 -8.86
CA GLY A 23 -18.32 -6.66 -7.77
C GLY A 23 -17.24 -6.60 -6.70
N MET A 24 -15.97 -6.60 -7.09
CA MET A 24 -14.86 -6.57 -6.15
C MET A 24 -14.67 -5.20 -5.50
N LEU A 25 -14.78 -4.12 -6.27
CA LEU A 25 -14.73 -2.76 -5.73
C LEU A 25 -15.84 -2.52 -4.70
N LEU A 26 -17.06 -2.99 -5.01
CA LEU A 26 -18.16 -2.94 -4.07
C LEU A 26 -17.87 -3.80 -2.83
N PHE A 27 -17.31 -5.00 -3.01
CA PHE A 27 -16.96 -5.86 -1.87
C PHE A 27 -15.92 -5.24 -0.94
N LEU A 28 -14.89 -4.59 -1.49
CA LEU A 28 -13.87 -3.83 -0.74
C LEU A 28 -14.51 -2.71 0.09
N VAL A 29 -15.30 -1.84 -0.55
CA VAL A 29 -15.93 -0.69 0.12
C VAL A 29 -16.97 -1.17 1.13
N LEU A 30 -17.83 -2.13 0.78
CA LEU A 30 -18.85 -2.67 1.69
C LEU A 30 -18.23 -3.36 2.90
N THR A 31 -17.08 -4.02 2.76
CA THR A 31 -16.35 -4.59 3.90
C THR A 31 -15.92 -3.49 4.86
N GLY A 32 -15.34 -2.40 4.35
CA GLY A 32 -14.95 -1.25 5.19
C GLY A 32 -16.15 -0.54 5.82
N VAL A 33 -17.27 -0.41 5.11
CA VAL A 33 -18.54 0.11 5.64
C VAL A 33 -19.07 -0.81 6.76
N TYR A 34 -19.05 -2.12 6.54
CA TYR A 34 -19.51 -3.12 7.51
C TYR A 34 -18.72 -3.03 8.83
N PHE A 35 -17.39 -2.98 8.77
CA PHE A 35 -16.58 -2.78 9.97
C PHE A 35 -16.73 -1.39 10.58
N THR A 36 -16.90 -0.36 9.78
CA THR A 36 -17.19 1.00 10.25
C THR A 36 -18.48 1.03 11.09
N ILE A 37 -19.57 0.47 10.57
CA ILE A 37 -20.84 0.44 11.29
C ILE A 37 -20.74 -0.50 12.51
N GLY A 38 -20.19 -1.70 12.34
CA GLY A 38 -20.11 -2.72 13.39
C GLY A 38 -19.22 -2.34 14.57
N THR A 39 -18.16 -1.57 14.36
CA THR A 39 -17.34 -1.00 15.44
C THR A 39 -17.91 0.30 16.01
N GLY A 40 -19.00 0.80 15.42
CA GLY A 40 -19.62 2.05 15.79
C GLY A 40 -18.76 3.26 15.43
N PHE A 41 -18.46 3.44 14.15
CA PHE A 41 -17.72 4.58 13.60
C PHE A 41 -16.45 4.88 14.42
N PHE A 42 -15.69 3.84 14.76
CA PHE A 42 -14.55 3.93 15.67
C PHE A 42 -13.52 4.97 15.19
N GLN A 43 -13.27 5.03 13.87
CA GLN A 43 -12.34 5.97 13.26
C GLN A 43 -12.70 7.44 13.49
N ILE A 44 -13.99 7.77 13.59
CA ILE A 44 -14.47 9.13 13.91
C ILE A 44 -14.58 9.31 15.43
N ARG A 45 -15.39 8.47 16.10
CA ARG A 45 -15.75 8.66 17.52
C ARG A 45 -14.55 8.56 18.46
N ARG A 46 -13.52 7.80 18.07
CA ARG A 46 -12.33 7.53 18.88
C ARG A 46 -11.06 8.12 18.28
N PHE A 47 -11.19 9.18 17.48
CA PHE A 47 -10.04 9.88 16.86
C PHE A 47 -8.91 10.18 17.85
N LYS A 48 -9.24 10.83 18.98
CA LYS A 48 -8.26 11.18 20.03
C LYS A 48 -7.55 9.95 20.62
N LEU A 49 -8.24 8.81 20.70
CA LEU A 49 -7.70 7.57 21.27
C LEU A 49 -6.71 6.93 20.30
N TRP A 50 -7.14 6.64 19.06
CA TRP A 50 -6.27 5.93 18.12
C TRP A 50 -5.10 6.79 17.69
N PHE A 51 -5.28 8.10 17.52
CA PHE A 51 -4.19 9.03 17.22
C PHE A 51 -3.22 9.18 18.41
N GLY A 52 -3.75 9.10 19.64
CA GLY A 52 -2.99 9.11 20.88
C GLY A 52 -2.12 7.87 21.08
N GLU A 53 -2.67 6.67 20.83
CA GLU A 53 -1.98 5.38 20.96
C GLU A 53 -1.03 5.08 19.80
N THR A 54 -1.09 5.85 18.71
CA THR A 54 -0.22 5.70 17.54
C THR A 54 0.78 6.86 17.43
N PHE A 55 0.47 7.89 16.64
CA PHE A 55 1.38 9.00 16.34
C PHE A 55 1.98 9.65 17.59
N ILE A 56 1.14 10.00 18.57
CA ILE A 56 1.60 10.64 19.82
C ILE A 56 2.43 9.66 20.66
N ALA A 57 2.09 8.37 20.64
CA ALA A 57 2.80 7.35 21.41
C ALA A 57 4.25 7.14 20.93
N ILE A 58 4.56 7.42 19.66
CA ILE A 58 5.95 7.41 19.15
C ILE A 58 6.85 8.33 19.97
N PHE A 59 6.34 9.52 20.33
CA PHE A 59 7.10 10.54 21.07
C PHE A 59 7.03 10.38 22.59
N ARG A 60 5.99 9.73 23.12
CA ARG A 60 5.73 9.64 24.57
C ARG A 60 6.09 8.30 25.18
N ASN A 61 6.05 7.21 24.41
CA ASN A 61 6.14 5.86 24.94
C ASN A 61 7.31 5.08 24.33
N LYS A 62 8.40 4.94 25.11
CA LYS A 62 9.57 4.15 24.69
C LYS A 62 9.23 2.67 24.45
N ALA A 63 8.16 2.11 25.01
CA ALA A 63 7.76 0.72 24.75
C ALA A 63 7.21 0.49 23.33
N VAL A 64 6.80 1.56 22.63
CA VAL A 64 6.36 1.51 21.23
C VAL A 64 7.54 1.49 20.27
N THR A 65 8.64 2.14 20.64
CA THR A 65 9.85 2.27 19.81
C THR A 65 10.91 1.24 20.16
N GLN A 66 10.99 0.80 21.42
CA GLN A 66 11.94 -0.21 21.89
C GLN A 66 11.29 -1.58 21.99
N ASN A 67 12.09 -2.61 21.72
CA ASN A 67 11.68 -3.99 21.89
C ASN A 67 12.64 -4.75 22.82
N LYS A 68 12.08 -5.51 23.76
CA LYS A 68 12.79 -6.43 24.65
C LYS A 68 12.70 -7.90 24.21
N ASP A 69 11.74 -8.26 23.34
CA ASP A 69 11.61 -9.63 22.81
C ASP A 69 12.62 -9.80 21.66
N PRO A 70 13.64 -10.67 21.79
CA PRO A 70 14.63 -10.88 20.75
C PRO A 70 14.03 -11.44 19.45
N ASN A 71 12.80 -11.93 19.43
CA ASN A 71 12.18 -12.54 18.25
C ASN A 71 11.01 -11.74 17.66
N ALA A 72 10.83 -10.48 18.09
CA ALA A 72 9.84 -9.55 17.55
C ALA A 72 10.48 -8.26 17.03
N ILE A 73 9.68 -7.41 16.39
CA ILE A 73 10.01 -6.01 16.11
C ILE A 73 9.16 -5.08 16.99
N SER A 74 9.58 -3.83 17.19
CA SER A 74 8.76 -2.85 17.91
C SER A 74 7.51 -2.47 17.11
N GLN A 75 6.51 -1.87 17.76
CA GLN A 75 5.30 -1.39 17.07
C GLN A 75 5.65 -0.33 16.02
N PHE A 76 6.59 0.58 16.33
CA PHE A 76 7.07 1.56 15.37
C PHE A 76 7.82 0.93 14.20
N GLN A 77 8.68 -0.07 14.44
CA GLN A 77 9.35 -0.80 13.37
C GLN A 77 8.36 -1.53 12.46
N ALA A 78 7.30 -2.10 13.04
CA ALA A 78 6.23 -2.73 12.28
C ALA A 78 5.48 -1.70 11.42
N LEU A 79 5.05 -0.57 12.01
CA LEU A 79 4.43 0.52 11.27
C LEU A 79 5.34 1.02 10.15
N SER A 80 6.61 1.33 10.45
CA SER A 80 7.54 1.85 9.44
C SER A 80 7.79 0.85 8.32
N THR A 81 7.83 -0.45 8.62
CA THR A 81 7.98 -1.49 7.58
C THR A 81 6.70 -1.65 6.76
N ALA A 82 5.53 -1.53 7.38
CA ALA A 82 4.25 -1.55 6.68
C ALA A 82 4.10 -0.32 5.76
N LEU A 83 4.37 0.88 6.29
CA LEU A 83 4.49 2.13 5.54
C LEU A 83 5.58 2.09 4.46
N ALA A 84 6.66 1.31 4.63
CA ALA A 84 7.62 1.10 3.57
C ALA A 84 6.96 0.38 2.38
N GLY A 85 6.13 -0.63 2.67
CA GLY A 85 5.38 -1.39 1.68
C GLY A 85 4.29 -0.58 0.98
N THR A 86 3.57 0.27 1.73
CA THR A 86 2.44 1.07 1.20
C THR A 86 2.87 2.41 0.60
N ILE A 87 3.75 3.17 1.26
CA ILE A 87 4.31 4.41 0.73
C ILE A 87 5.37 4.08 -0.31
N GLY A 88 4.91 3.87 -1.53
CA GLY A 88 5.73 3.50 -2.68
C GLY A 88 5.51 4.42 -3.86
N THR A 89 6.02 3.99 -5.02
CA THR A 89 5.79 4.72 -6.27
C THR A 89 4.29 4.86 -6.59
N GLY A 90 3.42 4.02 -6.02
CA GLY A 90 1.96 4.15 -6.09
C GLY A 90 1.42 5.51 -5.60
N ASN A 91 2.01 6.12 -4.58
CA ASN A 91 1.58 7.43 -4.06
C ASN A 91 1.90 8.60 -5.00
N ILE A 92 2.76 8.36 -5.98
CA ILE A 92 3.16 9.34 -7.00
C ILE A 92 2.52 8.94 -8.33
N VAL A 93 2.93 7.79 -8.86
CA VAL A 93 2.49 7.22 -10.14
C VAL A 93 1.03 6.82 -10.10
N GLY A 94 0.59 6.14 -9.06
CA GLY A 94 -0.81 5.71 -8.94
C GLY A 94 -1.78 6.88 -8.80
N VAL A 95 -1.38 7.95 -8.11
CA VAL A 95 -2.14 9.22 -8.04
C VAL A 95 -2.15 9.91 -9.40
N ALA A 96 -1.01 9.98 -10.10
CA ALA A 96 -0.93 10.53 -11.44
C ALA A 96 -1.86 9.76 -12.41
N THR A 97 -1.80 8.43 -12.41
CA THR A 97 -2.68 7.57 -13.21
C THR A 97 -4.15 7.74 -12.83
N ALA A 98 -4.48 7.92 -11.54
CA ALA A 98 -5.84 8.22 -11.13
C ALA A 98 -6.34 9.57 -11.70
N LEU A 99 -5.49 10.59 -11.73
CA LEU A 99 -5.80 11.89 -12.33
C LEU A 99 -5.96 11.83 -13.84
N THR A 100 -5.07 11.12 -14.54
CA THR A 100 -5.05 11.07 -16.01
C THR A 100 -6.12 10.14 -16.58
N ALA A 101 -6.31 8.96 -15.98
CA ALA A 101 -7.27 7.96 -16.46
C ALA A 101 -8.67 8.12 -15.84
N GLY A 102 -8.75 8.56 -14.57
CA GLY A 102 -10.00 8.73 -13.82
C GLY A 102 -10.51 10.17 -13.77
N GLY A 103 -9.66 11.16 -14.04
CA GLY A 103 -9.94 12.59 -13.83
C GLY A 103 -9.73 13.01 -12.37
N PRO A 104 -9.63 14.34 -12.10
CA PRO A 104 -9.61 14.91 -10.75
C PRO A 104 -10.61 14.31 -9.75
N GLY A 105 -11.81 13.94 -10.22
CA GLY A 105 -12.85 13.32 -9.39
C GLY A 105 -12.44 11.97 -8.75
N ALA A 106 -11.47 11.26 -9.32
CA ALA A 106 -10.96 10.00 -8.77
C ALA A 106 -10.34 10.18 -7.37
N ILE A 107 -9.74 11.34 -7.09
CA ILE A 107 -9.10 11.62 -5.79
C ILE A 107 -10.11 11.63 -4.64
N PHE A 108 -11.33 12.13 -4.88
CA PHE A 108 -12.40 12.05 -3.89
C PHE A 108 -12.76 10.59 -3.56
N TRP A 109 -12.83 9.73 -4.58
CA TRP A 109 -13.12 8.31 -4.39
C TRP A 109 -11.96 7.55 -3.75
N MET A 110 -10.71 7.98 -3.95
CA MET A 110 -9.56 7.50 -3.16
C MET A 110 -9.75 7.83 -1.67
N TRP A 111 -10.22 9.03 -1.32
CA TRP A 111 -10.48 9.40 0.08
C TRP A 111 -11.60 8.57 0.70
N ILE A 112 -12.70 8.36 -0.02
CA ILE A 112 -13.81 7.52 0.46
C ILE A 112 -13.35 6.08 0.66
N SER A 113 -12.61 5.52 -0.30
CA SER A 113 -12.03 4.19 -0.19
C SER A 113 -11.10 4.08 1.01
N SER A 114 -10.19 5.02 1.20
CA SER A 114 -9.27 5.06 2.35
C SER A 114 -10.01 5.19 3.68
N PHE A 115 -11.02 6.07 3.78
CA PHE A 115 -11.80 6.26 4.99
C PHE A 115 -12.45 4.96 5.49
N PHE A 116 -13.06 4.19 4.59
CA PHE A 116 -13.61 2.87 4.93
C PHE A 116 -12.51 1.81 5.08
N GLY A 117 -11.45 1.91 4.27
CA GLY A 117 -10.27 1.06 4.30
C GLY A 117 -9.53 1.09 5.63
N MET A 118 -9.56 2.20 6.38
CA MET A 118 -9.02 2.28 7.73
C MET A 118 -9.58 1.18 8.64
N MET A 119 -10.89 0.90 8.54
CA MET A 119 -11.54 -0.12 9.36
C MET A 119 -11.35 -1.53 8.81
N THR A 120 -11.19 -1.68 7.49
CA THR A 120 -10.76 -2.96 6.89
C THR A 120 -9.37 -3.34 7.38
N ASN A 121 -8.41 -2.40 7.31
CA ASN A 121 -7.04 -2.60 7.75
C ASN A 121 -6.94 -2.79 9.28
N TYR A 122 -7.79 -2.10 10.05
CA TYR A 122 -7.95 -2.37 11.48
C TYR A 122 -8.33 -3.85 11.73
N ALA A 123 -9.34 -4.36 11.02
CA ALA A 123 -9.81 -5.72 11.16
C ALA A 123 -8.72 -6.74 10.80
N GLU A 124 -8.01 -6.53 9.70
CA GLU A 124 -6.88 -7.36 9.27
C GLU A 124 -5.84 -7.47 10.38
N ASN A 125 -5.42 -6.34 10.93
CA ASN A 125 -4.41 -6.28 11.98
C ASN A 125 -4.87 -6.91 13.31
N VAL A 126 -6.15 -6.75 13.67
CA VAL A 126 -6.73 -7.42 14.85
C VAL A 126 -6.69 -8.93 14.69
N LEU A 127 -7.13 -9.45 13.54
CA LEU A 127 -7.09 -10.90 13.28
C LEU A 127 -5.65 -11.42 13.20
N GLY A 128 -4.76 -10.64 12.58
CA GLY A 128 -3.33 -10.95 12.50
C GLY A 128 -2.68 -11.13 13.85
N ILE A 129 -3.00 -10.30 14.84
CA ILE A 129 -2.49 -10.44 16.20
C ILE A 129 -3.21 -11.53 16.99
N ARG A 130 -4.51 -11.75 16.73
CA ARG A 130 -5.29 -12.77 17.42
C ARG A 130 -4.85 -14.20 17.08
N TYR A 131 -4.57 -14.47 15.81
CA TYR A 131 -4.31 -15.82 15.31
C TYR A 131 -2.82 -16.15 15.08
N ARG A 132 -1.91 -15.19 15.23
CA ARG A 132 -0.48 -15.43 15.08
C ARG A 132 0.05 -16.49 16.06
N TYR A 133 1.18 -17.07 15.68
CA TYR A 133 1.88 -18.07 16.48
C TYR A 133 3.39 -17.87 16.39
N LYS A 134 4.13 -18.54 17.27
CA LYS A 134 5.60 -18.57 17.20
C LYS A 134 6.05 -19.78 16.37
N ASN A 135 6.94 -19.56 15.41
CA ASN A 135 7.60 -20.65 14.68
C ASN A 135 8.67 -21.33 15.56
N GLU A 136 9.33 -22.36 15.02
CA GLU A 136 10.41 -23.10 15.71
C GLU A 136 11.57 -22.21 16.17
N LYS A 137 11.78 -21.08 15.50
CA LYS A 137 12.82 -20.08 15.83
C LYS A 137 12.32 -19.04 16.84
N GLY A 138 11.10 -19.19 17.35
CA GLY A 138 10.47 -18.28 18.31
C GLY A 138 9.95 -16.97 17.73
N ALA A 139 10.00 -16.79 16.41
CA ALA A 139 9.54 -15.60 15.70
C ALA A 139 8.02 -15.64 15.48
N TRP A 140 7.37 -14.49 15.60
CA TRP A 140 5.94 -14.35 15.36
C TRP A 140 5.60 -14.46 13.87
N ILE A 141 4.68 -15.35 13.54
CA ILE A 141 4.12 -15.56 12.21
C ILE A 141 2.62 -15.29 12.27
N GLY A 142 2.16 -14.38 11.42
CA GLY A 142 0.75 -14.02 11.27
C GLY A 142 0.47 -13.49 9.88
N GLY A 143 -0.69 -12.87 9.69
CA GLY A 143 -1.19 -12.46 8.39
C GLY A 143 -2.36 -13.33 7.90
N PRO A 144 -2.86 -13.07 6.68
CA PRO A 144 -4.12 -13.67 6.21
C PRO A 144 -4.08 -15.18 6.06
N MET A 145 -2.96 -15.74 5.58
CA MET A 145 -2.79 -17.19 5.54
C MET A 145 -2.98 -17.86 6.91
N VAL A 146 -2.63 -17.16 8.00
CA VAL A 146 -2.73 -17.72 9.35
C VAL A 146 -4.16 -17.67 9.89
N TYR A 147 -4.87 -16.54 9.78
CA TYR A 147 -6.27 -16.49 10.25
C TYR A 147 -7.24 -17.21 9.32
N LEU A 148 -6.93 -17.36 8.03
CA LEU A 148 -7.72 -18.20 7.14
C LEU A 148 -7.60 -19.68 7.50
N GLU A 149 -6.40 -20.16 7.86
CA GLU A 149 -6.23 -21.55 8.28
C GLU A 149 -6.72 -21.79 9.72
N ARG A 150 -6.33 -20.94 10.68
CA ARG A 150 -6.59 -21.19 12.12
C ARG A 150 -7.87 -20.58 12.65
N GLY A 151 -8.31 -19.46 12.08
CA GLY A 151 -9.55 -18.81 12.45
C GLY A 151 -10.73 -19.40 11.69
N LEU A 152 -10.66 -19.37 10.36
CA LEU A 152 -11.74 -19.85 9.51
C LEU A 152 -11.71 -21.38 9.31
N GLY A 153 -10.58 -22.05 9.53
CA GLY A 153 -10.44 -23.49 9.28
C GLY A 153 -10.26 -23.85 7.80
N CYS A 154 -10.03 -22.87 6.92
CA CYS A 154 -9.97 -23.06 5.48
C CYS A 154 -8.54 -22.99 4.94
N LYS A 155 -7.84 -24.12 4.97
CA LYS A 155 -6.46 -24.23 4.45
C LYS A 155 -6.36 -23.91 2.95
N GLY A 156 -7.39 -24.22 2.16
CA GLY A 156 -7.41 -23.92 0.72
C GLY A 156 -7.29 -22.43 0.43
N LEU A 157 -8.06 -21.58 1.14
CA LEU A 157 -7.99 -20.13 1.00
C LEU A 157 -6.66 -19.56 1.52
N ALA A 158 -6.11 -20.14 2.59
CA ALA A 158 -4.81 -19.74 3.11
C ALA A 158 -3.66 -19.99 2.11
N VAL A 159 -3.64 -21.18 1.48
CA VAL A 159 -2.67 -21.52 0.43
C VAL A 159 -2.85 -20.64 -0.79
N LEU A 160 -4.09 -20.39 -1.23
CA LEU A 160 -4.39 -19.49 -2.35
C LEU A 160 -3.85 -18.08 -2.07
N PHE A 161 -4.15 -17.52 -0.89
CA PHE A 161 -3.64 -16.22 -0.48
C PHE A 161 -2.11 -16.18 -0.51
N ALA A 162 -1.45 -17.18 0.10
CA ALA A 162 0.00 -17.22 0.18
C ALA A 162 0.66 -17.31 -1.22
N CYS A 163 0.13 -18.14 -2.13
CA CYS A 163 0.64 -18.22 -3.50
C CYS A 163 0.50 -16.88 -4.24
N LEU A 164 -0.67 -16.23 -4.13
CA LEU A 164 -0.91 -14.93 -4.75
C LEU A 164 -0.03 -13.84 -4.13
N CYS A 165 0.21 -13.88 -2.82
CA CYS A 165 1.10 -12.95 -2.12
C CYS A 165 2.55 -13.07 -2.60
N VAL A 166 3.05 -14.30 -2.83
CA VAL A 166 4.38 -14.49 -3.43
C VAL A 166 4.46 -13.86 -4.82
N LEU A 167 3.45 -14.08 -5.66
CA LEU A 167 3.42 -13.51 -7.02
C LEU A 167 3.29 -11.98 -7.00
N ALA A 168 2.41 -11.44 -6.15
CA ALA A 168 2.23 -10.00 -5.96
C ALA A 168 3.53 -9.34 -5.43
N SER A 169 4.28 -10.02 -4.57
CA SER A 169 5.57 -9.53 -4.07
C SER A 169 6.64 -9.38 -5.16
N LEU A 170 6.63 -10.26 -6.17
CA LEU A 170 7.54 -10.17 -7.32
C LEU A 170 7.06 -9.12 -8.34
N GLY A 171 5.75 -8.91 -8.42
CA GLY A 171 5.15 -7.88 -9.28
C GLY A 171 5.21 -6.48 -8.65
N MET A 172 4.16 -6.13 -7.93
CA MET A 172 3.91 -4.79 -7.34
C MET A 172 5.00 -4.38 -6.35
N GLY A 173 5.48 -5.35 -5.57
CA GLY A 173 6.49 -5.12 -4.55
C GLY A 173 7.91 -5.01 -5.08
N ASN A 174 8.16 -5.34 -6.34
CA ASN A 174 9.52 -5.50 -6.86
C ASN A 174 9.67 -5.00 -8.29
N MET A 175 9.18 -5.75 -9.30
CA MET A 175 9.44 -5.42 -10.69
C MET A 175 8.88 -4.04 -11.08
N THR A 176 7.69 -3.66 -10.60
CA THR A 176 7.11 -2.32 -10.87
C THR A 176 7.92 -1.19 -10.23
N GLN A 177 8.45 -1.42 -9.01
CA GLN A 177 9.26 -0.47 -8.27
C GLN A 177 10.63 -0.28 -8.96
N ALA A 178 11.28 -1.39 -9.30
CA ALA A 178 12.54 -1.40 -10.02
C ALA A 178 12.42 -0.71 -11.39
N ASN A 179 11.30 -0.93 -12.08
CA ASN A 179 11.00 -0.29 -13.36
C ASN A 179 10.83 1.24 -13.22
N SER A 180 10.11 1.69 -12.20
CA SER A 180 9.92 3.12 -11.92
C SER A 180 11.25 3.83 -11.61
N ILE A 181 12.14 3.16 -10.86
CA ILE A 181 13.51 3.65 -10.62
C ILE A 181 14.28 3.78 -11.94
N ALA A 182 14.24 2.74 -12.78
CA ALA A 182 14.93 2.74 -14.06
C ALA A 182 14.42 3.85 -14.99
N GLY A 183 13.10 4.07 -15.05
CA GLY A 183 12.50 5.17 -15.81
C GLY A 183 12.96 6.53 -15.29
N ALA A 184 12.89 6.75 -13.98
CA ALA A 184 13.29 8.01 -13.38
C ALA A 184 14.79 8.33 -13.60
N LEU A 185 15.69 7.35 -13.45
CA LEU A 185 17.13 7.52 -13.64
C LEU A 185 17.53 7.63 -15.12
N LYS A 186 16.81 6.96 -16.02
CA LYS A 186 17.00 7.13 -17.46
C LYS A 186 16.56 8.53 -17.91
N GLY A 187 15.41 9.01 -17.43
CA GLY A 187 14.88 10.34 -17.79
C GLY A 187 15.72 11.50 -17.27
N SER A 188 16.37 11.36 -16.11
CA SER A 188 17.17 12.41 -15.46
C SER A 188 18.66 12.34 -15.78
N LEU A 189 19.27 11.15 -15.64
CA LEU A 189 20.72 10.95 -15.73
C LEU A 189 21.15 10.14 -16.96
N ASN A 190 20.20 9.76 -17.82
CA ASN A 190 20.43 8.91 -18.99
C ASN A 190 21.14 7.58 -18.66
N LEU A 191 20.91 7.06 -17.44
CA LEU A 191 21.54 5.83 -16.95
C LEU A 191 20.89 4.59 -17.61
N SER A 192 21.71 3.62 -18.01
CA SER A 192 21.21 2.36 -18.58
C SER A 192 20.35 1.59 -17.57
N PRO A 193 19.14 1.13 -17.95
CA PRO A 193 18.26 0.37 -17.05
C PRO A 193 18.91 -0.87 -16.44
N LEU A 194 19.81 -1.55 -17.16
CA LEU A 194 20.54 -2.71 -16.65
C LEU A 194 21.50 -2.33 -15.51
N VAL A 195 22.23 -1.22 -15.67
CA VAL A 195 23.15 -0.70 -14.65
C VAL A 195 22.38 -0.29 -13.40
N THR A 196 21.25 0.40 -13.59
CA THR A 196 20.32 0.73 -12.52
C THR A 196 19.87 -0.52 -11.76
N GLY A 197 19.42 -1.56 -12.48
CA GLY A 197 18.97 -2.81 -11.87
C GLY A 197 20.03 -3.49 -11.04
N VAL A 198 21.28 -3.53 -11.50
CA VAL A 198 22.39 -4.12 -10.74
C VAL A 198 22.67 -3.34 -9.45
N ILE A 199 22.72 -2.00 -9.52
CA ILE A 199 22.98 -1.16 -8.34
C ILE A 199 21.86 -1.34 -7.31
N VAL A 200 20.59 -1.26 -7.75
CA VAL A 200 19.43 -1.42 -6.87
C VAL A 200 19.41 -2.82 -6.25
N ALA A 201 19.67 -3.87 -7.04
CA ALA A 201 19.73 -5.24 -6.57
C ALA A 201 20.79 -5.43 -5.46
N ILE A 202 21.98 -4.84 -5.63
CA ILE A 202 23.03 -4.85 -4.60
C ILE A 202 22.54 -4.16 -3.34
N LEU A 203 22.00 -2.94 -3.44
CA LEU A 203 21.52 -2.17 -2.28
C LEU A 203 20.41 -2.89 -1.51
N VAL A 204 19.42 -3.45 -2.23
CA VAL A 204 18.33 -4.21 -1.62
C VAL A 204 18.87 -5.49 -0.96
N SER A 205 19.80 -6.20 -1.62
CA SER A 205 20.40 -7.44 -1.09
C SER A 205 21.09 -7.22 0.28
N LEU A 206 21.80 -6.11 0.45
CA LEU A 206 22.47 -5.76 1.71
C LEU A 206 21.50 -5.68 2.90
N VAL A 207 20.25 -5.29 2.65
CA VAL A 207 19.22 -5.16 3.68
C VAL A 207 18.46 -6.47 3.87
N ILE A 208 17.92 -7.05 2.80
CA ILE A 208 17.00 -8.21 2.92
C ILE A 208 17.70 -9.47 3.41
N LEU A 209 19.01 -9.63 3.14
CA LEU A 209 19.78 -10.77 3.63
C LEU A 209 19.87 -10.79 5.17
N GLY A 210 19.73 -9.63 5.82
CA GLY A 210 19.68 -9.50 7.28
C GLY A 210 18.34 -9.87 7.93
N GLY A 211 17.30 -10.17 7.13
CA GLY A 211 15.96 -10.52 7.60
C GLY A 211 15.20 -9.35 8.25
N ILE A 212 14.05 -9.67 8.87
CA ILE A 212 13.08 -8.67 9.35
C ILE A 212 13.65 -7.65 10.34
N LYS A 213 14.62 -8.02 11.18
CA LYS A 213 15.23 -7.07 12.11
C LYS A 213 16.03 -5.98 11.38
N ARG A 214 16.78 -6.36 10.33
CA ARG A 214 17.53 -5.39 9.53
C ARG A 214 16.58 -4.55 8.69
N ILE A 215 15.55 -5.18 8.10
CA ILE A 215 14.49 -4.48 7.37
C ILE A 215 13.82 -3.44 8.27
N GLY A 216 13.35 -3.83 9.46
CA GLY A 216 12.70 -2.94 10.42
C GLY A 216 13.61 -1.81 10.92
N LYS A 217 14.90 -2.08 11.16
CA LYS A 217 15.88 -1.06 11.56
C LYS A 217 16.21 -0.06 10.45
N VAL A 218 16.18 -0.50 9.18
CA VAL A 218 16.32 0.41 8.05
C VAL A 218 15.03 1.22 7.89
N ALA A 219 13.87 0.56 7.90
CA ALA A 219 12.57 1.18 7.72
C ALA A 219 12.27 2.26 8.78
N GLU A 220 12.54 2.00 10.08
CA GLU A 220 12.27 2.94 11.17
C GLU A 220 13.00 4.29 11.01
N ARG A 221 14.14 4.31 10.30
CA ARG A 221 14.91 5.53 10.05
C ARG A 221 14.62 6.10 8.66
N PHE A 222 14.47 5.23 7.67
CA PHE A 222 14.38 5.61 6.27
C PHE A 222 12.99 6.13 5.89
N VAL A 223 11.92 5.48 6.38
CA VAL A 223 10.53 5.83 6.01
C VAL A 223 10.10 7.20 6.55
N PRO A 224 10.37 7.57 7.81
CA PRO A 224 10.06 8.92 8.27
C PRO A 224 10.82 9.99 7.48
N PHE A 225 12.09 9.73 7.14
CA PHE A 225 12.89 10.66 6.35
C PHE A 225 12.32 10.86 4.94
N MET A 226 12.02 9.78 4.22
CA MET A 226 11.49 9.89 2.85
C MET A 226 10.10 10.56 2.83
N ALA A 227 9.24 10.26 3.82
CA ALA A 227 7.92 10.86 3.92
C ALA A 227 8.02 12.38 4.17
N VAL A 228 8.86 12.80 5.13
CA VAL A 228 9.09 14.22 5.40
C VAL A 228 9.69 14.93 4.20
N PHE A 229 10.70 14.34 3.55
CA PHE A 229 11.32 14.87 2.34
C PHE A 229 10.27 15.16 1.25
N TYR A 230 9.41 14.18 0.96
CA TYR A 230 8.38 14.33 -0.07
C TYR A 230 7.26 15.31 0.32
N ILE A 231 6.77 15.25 1.56
CA ILE A 231 5.75 16.17 2.10
C ILE A 231 6.22 17.61 1.98
N LEU A 232 7.46 17.91 2.38
CA LEU A 232 8.00 19.27 2.32
C LEU A 232 8.09 19.78 0.89
N GLY A 233 8.56 18.96 -0.05
CA GLY A 233 8.61 19.35 -1.46
C GLY A 233 7.22 19.56 -2.07
N GLY A 234 6.26 18.68 -1.77
CA GLY A 234 4.88 18.82 -2.23
C GLY A 234 4.20 20.07 -1.67
N ILE A 235 4.34 20.33 -0.36
CA ILE A 235 3.83 21.56 0.27
C ILE A 235 4.50 22.79 -0.33
N ALA A 236 5.81 22.76 -0.58
CA ALA A 236 6.51 23.89 -1.21
C ALA A 236 5.95 24.17 -2.62
N LEU A 237 5.67 23.13 -3.43
CA LEU A 237 5.05 23.31 -4.74
C LEU A 237 3.64 23.88 -4.65
N ILE A 238 2.84 23.39 -3.69
CA ILE A 238 1.49 23.89 -3.42
C ILE A 238 1.53 25.36 -3.01
N ILE A 239 2.51 25.79 -2.20
CA ILE A 239 2.67 27.19 -1.80
C ILE A 239 3.01 28.07 -3.00
N LEU A 240 3.86 27.59 -3.92
CA LEU A 240 4.19 28.31 -5.16
C LEU A 240 2.97 28.49 -6.07
N HIS A 241 2.08 27.50 -6.15
CA HIS A 241 0.86 27.54 -6.93
C HIS A 241 -0.40 27.76 -6.09
N ARG A 242 -0.28 28.48 -4.97
CA ARG A 242 -1.36 28.63 -3.97
C ARG A 242 -2.66 29.19 -4.55
N GLU A 243 -2.57 30.01 -5.59
CA GLU A 243 -3.72 30.63 -6.25
C GLU A 243 -4.61 29.60 -6.95
N ASN A 244 -4.02 28.49 -7.40
CA ASN A 244 -4.73 27.41 -8.09
C ASN A 244 -5.25 26.33 -7.12
N VAL A 245 -4.92 26.40 -5.83
CA VAL A 245 -5.34 25.40 -4.84
C VAL A 245 -6.87 25.34 -4.68
N PRO A 246 -7.60 26.47 -4.58
CA PRO A 246 -9.06 26.44 -4.56
C PRO A 246 -9.66 25.76 -5.79
N ASP A 247 -9.10 26.01 -6.98
CA ASP A 247 -9.54 25.39 -8.22
C ASP A 247 -9.22 23.88 -8.25
N ALA A 248 -8.09 23.45 -7.71
CA ALA A 248 -7.78 22.03 -7.57
C ALA A 248 -8.85 21.29 -6.75
N PHE A 249 -9.26 21.84 -5.60
CA PHE A 249 -10.36 21.26 -4.82
C PHE A 249 -11.70 21.36 -5.55
N ARG A 250 -11.97 22.48 -6.22
CA ARG A 250 -13.18 22.64 -7.04
C ARG A 250 -13.30 21.53 -8.08
N LEU A 251 -12.23 21.24 -8.82
CA LEU A 251 -12.16 20.17 -9.82
C LEU A 251 -12.40 18.79 -9.18
N ILE A 252 -11.71 18.48 -8.08
CA ILE A 252 -11.89 17.20 -7.36
C ILE A 252 -13.37 16.99 -7.01
N PHE A 253 -14.02 17.98 -6.39
CA PHE A 253 -15.42 17.82 -5.98
C PHE A 253 -16.39 17.88 -7.16
N SER A 254 -16.20 18.77 -8.14
CA SER A 254 -17.13 18.90 -9.25
C SER A 254 -17.15 17.66 -10.15
N GLU A 255 -15.99 17.07 -10.39
CA GLU A 255 -15.88 15.87 -11.24
C GLU A 255 -16.21 14.59 -10.49
N ALA A 256 -16.00 14.56 -9.16
CA ALA A 256 -16.36 13.40 -8.35
C ALA A 256 -17.86 13.12 -8.37
N PHE A 257 -18.69 14.16 -8.49
CA PHE A 257 -20.15 14.10 -8.52
C PHE A 257 -20.74 14.43 -9.90
N ASP A 258 -19.94 14.36 -10.97
CA ASP A 258 -20.45 14.65 -12.30
C ASP A 258 -21.30 13.49 -12.84
N PHE A 259 -22.61 13.56 -12.58
CA PHE A 259 -23.59 12.59 -13.07
C PHE A 259 -23.88 12.74 -14.57
N ARG A 260 -23.32 13.75 -15.27
CA ARG A 260 -23.69 14.09 -16.66
C ARG A 260 -23.30 13.03 -17.70
N CYS A 261 -22.37 12.13 -17.38
CA CYS A 261 -21.94 11.05 -18.29
C CYS A 261 -22.59 9.68 -18.02
N VAL A 262 -23.54 9.58 -17.08
CA VAL A 262 -24.07 8.27 -16.66
C VAL A 262 -25.43 7.99 -17.28
N GLY A 263 -25.43 7.47 -18.50
CA GLY A 263 -26.65 6.96 -19.16
C GLY A 263 -27.26 5.69 -18.54
N GLY A 264 -26.73 5.18 -17.41
CA GLY A 264 -27.04 3.86 -16.84
C GLY A 264 -27.47 3.82 -15.37
N GLY A 265 -27.86 4.95 -14.76
CA GLY A 265 -28.27 5.02 -13.35
C GLY A 265 -27.14 4.75 -12.34
N ILE A 266 -27.47 4.36 -11.10
CA ILE A 266 -26.49 4.14 -10.00
C ILE A 266 -25.40 3.13 -10.42
N GLY A 267 -25.76 2.07 -11.14
CA GLY A 267 -24.81 1.07 -11.65
C GLY A 267 -23.82 1.63 -12.68
N GLY A 268 -24.28 2.52 -13.57
CA GLY A 268 -23.40 3.22 -14.51
C GLY A 268 -22.47 4.23 -13.83
N TYR A 269 -22.89 4.82 -12.70
CA TYR A 269 -22.08 5.79 -11.96
C TYR A 269 -20.92 5.11 -11.21
N ILE A 270 -21.17 3.93 -10.65
CA ILE A 270 -20.12 3.08 -10.07
C ILE A 270 -19.09 2.69 -11.14
N MET A 271 -19.51 2.64 -12.41
CA MET A 271 -18.65 2.38 -13.57
C MET A 271 -18.01 3.65 -14.16
N SER A 272 -18.24 4.83 -13.58
CA SER A 272 -17.50 6.02 -14.00
C SER A 272 -16.01 5.79 -13.79
N ASN A 273 -15.19 6.31 -14.71
CA ASN A 273 -13.74 6.18 -14.60
C ASN A 273 -13.24 6.77 -13.26
N ALA A 274 -13.84 7.85 -12.79
CA ALA A 274 -13.53 8.46 -11.49
C ALA A 274 -13.71 7.47 -10.32
N VAL A 275 -14.85 6.77 -10.23
CA VAL A 275 -15.10 5.80 -9.15
C VAL A 275 -14.18 4.59 -9.28
N ARG A 276 -14.09 4.00 -10.48
CA ARG A 276 -13.30 2.78 -10.72
C ARG A 276 -11.82 3.01 -10.42
N TYR A 277 -11.21 4.03 -11.03
CA TYR A 277 -9.81 4.35 -10.80
C TYR A 277 -9.56 4.91 -9.40
N GLY A 278 -10.49 5.69 -8.85
CA GLY A 278 -10.36 6.22 -7.49
C GLY A 278 -10.33 5.13 -6.42
N ILE A 279 -11.26 4.18 -6.46
CA ILE A 279 -11.25 3.06 -5.49
C ILE A 279 -10.07 2.13 -5.77
N ALA A 280 -9.83 1.73 -7.02
CA ALA A 280 -8.75 0.80 -7.35
C ALA A 280 -7.37 1.36 -6.97
N ARG A 281 -7.07 2.62 -7.33
CA ARG A 281 -5.79 3.25 -6.98
C ARG A 281 -5.71 3.63 -5.50
N GLY A 282 -6.83 3.95 -4.86
CA GLY A 282 -6.88 4.13 -3.40
C GLY A 282 -6.46 2.86 -2.65
N VAL A 283 -7.05 1.71 -3.01
CA VAL A 283 -6.70 0.40 -2.43
C VAL A 283 -5.27 0.00 -2.79
N PHE A 284 -4.80 0.32 -4.01
CA PHE A 284 -3.42 0.09 -4.41
C PHE A 284 -2.41 0.86 -3.53
N THR A 285 -2.71 2.12 -3.15
CA THR A 285 -1.79 2.93 -2.34
C THR A 285 -1.74 2.50 -0.88
N ASN A 286 -2.89 2.21 -0.26
CA ASN A 286 -2.94 1.91 1.17
C ASN A 286 -3.04 0.41 1.52
N GLU A 287 -3.16 -0.45 0.51
CA GLU A 287 -3.30 -1.90 0.62
C GLU A 287 -4.46 -2.39 1.51
N ALA A 288 -5.44 -1.53 1.82
CA ALA A 288 -6.57 -1.89 2.68
C ALA A 288 -7.47 -2.92 1.99
N GLY A 289 -7.63 -4.09 2.60
CA GLY A 289 -8.36 -5.22 2.02
C GLY A 289 -7.49 -6.19 1.21
N LEU A 290 -6.21 -5.88 1.00
CA LEU A 290 -5.23 -6.82 0.43
C LEU A 290 -4.66 -7.77 1.50
N GLY A 291 -4.65 -7.37 2.77
CA GLY A 291 -4.18 -8.19 3.90
C GLY A 291 -2.66 -8.28 4.05
N THR A 292 -1.88 -7.58 3.22
CA THR A 292 -0.41 -7.59 3.22
C THR A 292 0.19 -6.90 4.44
N SER A 293 -0.29 -5.70 4.80
CA SER A 293 0.30 -4.93 5.92
C SER A 293 0.21 -5.68 7.26
N CYS A 294 -0.86 -6.46 7.45
CA CYS A 294 -1.07 -7.35 8.58
C CYS A 294 0.09 -8.34 8.81
N ILE A 295 0.75 -8.80 7.75
CA ILE A 295 1.88 -9.75 7.83
C ILE A 295 3.04 -9.16 8.67
N VAL A 296 3.34 -7.88 8.48
CA VAL A 296 4.38 -7.17 9.24
C VAL A 296 3.91 -6.82 10.64
N HIS A 297 2.69 -6.32 10.77
CA HIS A 297 2.14 -5.95 12.07
C HIS A 297 2.04 -7.15 13.01
N SER A 298 1.77 -8.35 12.50
CA SER A 298 1.79 -9.61 13.27
C SER A 298 3.15 -9.91 13.91
N ALA A 299 4.25 -9.41 13.35
CA ALA A 299 5.60 -9.60 13.87
C ALA A 299 5.97 -8.67 15.04
N SER A 300 5.09 -7.72 15.39
CA SER A 300 5.32 -6.76 16.47
C SER A 300 5.23 -7.39 17.87
N ASN A 301 5.81 -6.75 18.87
CA ASN A 301 5.75 -7.18 20.27
C ASN A 301 4.44 -6.83 21.01
N VAL A 302 3.45 -6.27 20.30
CA VAL A 302 2.17 -5.85 20.89
C VAL A 302 1.39 -7.04 21.43
N THR A 303 0.70 -6.89 22.56
CA THR A 303 -0.12 -7.96 23.15
C THR A 303 -1.61 -7.77 22.92
N ASP A 304 -2.07 -6.52 22.77
CA ASP A 304 -3.48 -6.21 22.55
C ASP A 304 -3.76 -6.01 21.05
N PRO A 305 -4.62 -6.85 20.43
CA PRO A 305 -4.95 -6.75 19.00
C PRO A 305 -5.51 -5.38 18.60
N ALA A 306 -6.30 -4.73 19.47
CA ALA A 306 -6.92 -3.45 19.15
C ALA A 306 -5.88 -2.34 19.02
N LYS A 307 -4.79 -2.39 19.81
CA LYS A 307 -3.67 -1.46 19.68
C LYS A 307 -2.99 -1.57 18.34
N GLN A 308 -2.76 -2.79 17.87
CA GLN A 308 -2.19 -2.99 16.54
C GLN A 308 -3.14 -2.62 15.42
N GLY A 309 -4.44 -2.88 15.58
CA GLY A 309 -5.46 -2.39 14.66
C GLY A 309 -5.40 -0.87 14.49
N MET A 310 -5.20 -0.12 15.58
CA MET A 310 -5.06 1.34 15.52
C MET A 310 -3.82 1.77 14.72
N TRP A 311 -2.70 1.05 14.81
CA TRP A 311 -1.52 1.30 13.96
C TRP A 311 -1.84 1.11 12.46
N GLY A 312 -2.59 0.07 12.11
CA GLY A 312 -3.07 -0.14 10.75
C GLY A 312 -4.01 0.96 10.25
N MET A 313 -4.88 1.50 11.12
CA MET A 313 -5.69 2.68 10.77
C MET A 313 -4.83 3.91 10.47
N PHE A 314 -3.79 4.14 11.29
CA PHE A 314 -2.87 5.26 11.08
C PHE A 314 -2.10 5.12 9.77
N GLU A 315 -1.69 3.89 9.41
CA GLU A 315 -1.06 3.58 8.13
C GLU A 315 -1.91 4.08 6.95
N VAL A 316 -3.16 3.62 6.86
CA VAL A 316 -4.08 4.00 5.76
C VAL A 316 -4.37 5.51 5.73
N PHE A 317 -4.53 6.12 6.90
CA PHE A 317 -4.75 7.56 7.02
C PHE A 317 -3.54 8.36 6.53
N PHE A 318 -2.33 8.02 6.99
CA PHE A 318 -1.13 8.74 6.62
C PHE A 318 -0.81 8.59 5.13
N ASP A 319 -0.96 7.39 4.59
CA ASP A 319 -0.75 7.09 3.18
C ASP A 319 -1.68 7.88 2.26
N THR A 320 -2.98 7.66 2.33
CA THR A 320 -3.87 8.20 1.30
C THR A 320 -4.38 9.60 1.65
N ILE A 321 -4.77 9.84 2.91
CA ILE A 321 -5.37 11.13 3.29
C ILE A 321 -4.31 12.23 3.33
N ILE A 322 -3.07 11.91 3.71
CA ILE A 322 -1.98 12.90 3.76
C ILE A 322 -1.11 12.83 2.50
N MET A 323 -0.41 11.72 2.24
CA MET A 323 0.57 11.67 1.15
C MET A 323 -0.08 11.82 -0.23
N CYS A 324 -1.10 11.00 -0.54
CA CYS A 324 -1.75 11.05 -1.85
C CYS A 324 -2.47 12.39 -2.09
N THR A 325 -3.07 12.99 -1.07
CA THR A 325 -3.68 14.32 -1.17
C THR A 325 -2.64 15.39 -1.51
N ILE A 326 -1.47 15.37 -0.86
CA ILE A 326 -0.39 16.32 -1.17
C ILE A 326 0.05 16.13 -2.63
N THR A 327 0.28 14.89 -3.07
CA THR A 327 0.61 14.61 -4.49
C THR A 327 -0.46 15.17 -5.44
N ALA A 328 -1.73 14.85 -5.20
CA ALA A 328 -2.83 15.22 -6.07
C ALA A 328 -3.00 16.74 -6.17
N VAL A 329 -2.99 17.43 -5.03
CA VAL A 329 -3.13 18.90 -5.00
C VAL A 329 -1.90 19.57 -5.62
N ALA A 330 -0.69 19.05 -5.40
CA ALA A 330 0.53 19.56 -6.01
C ALA A 330 0.48 19.44 -7.56
N MET A 331 0.04 18.29 -8.09
CA MET A 331 -0.12 18.08 -9.54
C MET A 331 -1.24 18.96 -10.12
N LEU A 332 -2.42 18.99 -9.50
CA LEU A 332 -3.55 19.78 -9.99
C LEU A 332 -3.25 21.29 -9.95
N SER A 333 -2.67 21.80 -8.87
CA SER A 333 -2.34 23.23 -8.74
C SER A 333 -1.24 23.68 -9.70
N SER A 334 -0.34 22.78 -10.13
CA SER A 334 0.67 23.09 -11.15
C SER A 334 0.12 23.28 -12.57
N GLY A 335 -1.13 22.85 -12.83
CA GLY A 335 -1.80 23.02 -14.12
C GLY A 335 -1.32 22.09 -15.24
N VAL A 336 -0.46 21.11 -14.95
CA VAL A 336 0.08 20.19 -15.97
C VAL A 336 -0.82 18.99 -16.27
N VAL A 337 -1.87 18.75 -15.47
CA VAL A 337 -2.80 17.64 -15.69
C VAL A 337 -3.53 17.85 -17.03
N GLY A 338 -3.38 16.90 -17.95
CA GLY A 338 -3.89 16.99 -19.32
C GLY A 338 -2.84 17.31 -20.39
N CYS A 339 -1.56 17.47 -20.03
CA CYS A 339 -0.46 17.72 -20.98
C CYS A 339 -0.01 16.48 -21.79
N GLY A 340 -0.65 15.31 -21.58
CA GLY A 340 -0.30 14.04 -22.21
C GLY A 340 0.76 13.22 -21.47
N ALA A 341 1.37 13.76 -20.41
CA ALA A 341 2.25 13.00 -19.51
C ALA A 341 1.44 12.16 -18.50
N ASP A 342 1.98 11.02 -18.09
CA ASP A 342 1.39 10.14 -17.08
C ASP A 342 2.44 9.62 -16.09
N GLY A 343 1.98 9.08 -14.97
CA GLY A 343 2.81 8.42 -13.97
C GLY A 343 3.94 9.30 -13.45
N VAL A 344 5.18 8.81 -13.60
CA VAL A 344 6.40 9.52 -13.15
C VAL A 344 6.60 10.83 -13.91
N GLU A 345 6.30 10.85 -15.21
CA GLU A 345 6.54 12.02 -16.07
C GLU A 345 5.63 13.17 -15.70
N LEU A 346 4.37 12.89 -15.33
CA LEU A 346 3.44 13.91 -14.84
C LEU A 346 3.93 14.54 -13.53
N ALA A 347 4.45 13.72 -12.61
CA ALA A 347 5.02 14.22 -11.35
C ALA A 347 6.24 15.10 -11.61
N MET A 348 7.13 14.67 -12.51
CA MET A 348 8.29 15.46 -12.91
C MET A 348 7.90 16.79 -13.55
N ALA A 349 6.91 16.78 -14.45
CA ALA A 349 6.40 17.99 -15.09
C ALA A 349 5.79 18.96 -14.07
N ALA A 350 5.01 18.47 -13.10
CA ALA A 350 4.41 19.29 -12.05
C ALA A 350 5.48 19.98 -11.19
N PHE A 351 6.51 19.24 -10.76
CA PHE A 351 7.58 19.82 -9.94
C PHE A 351 8.52 20.72 -10.74
N GLU A 352 8.63 20.51 -12.05
CA GLU A 352 9.36 21.40 -12.95
C GLU A 352 8.72 22.80 -13.03
N THR A 353 7.39 22.91 -12.95
CA THR A 353 6.73 24.24 -13.02
C THR A 353 7.12 25.15 -11.85
N GLY A 354 7.38 24.57 -10.68
CA GLY A 354 7.77 25.32 -9.48
C GLY A 354 9.27 25.47 -9.30
N PHE A 355 10.06 24.45 -9.66
CA PHE A 355 11.48 24.36 -9.29
C PHE A 355 12.42 24.12 -10.48
N GLY A 356 11.92 24.13 -11.71
CA GLY A 356 12.71 23.83 -12.91
C GLY A 356 13.35 22.43 -12.84
N GLU A 357 14.58 22.30 -13.33
CA GLU A 357 15.33 21.03 -13.38
C GLU A 357 15.57 20.42 -11.98
N VAL A 358 15.64 21.26 -10.94
CA VAL A 358 15.74 20.80 -9.55
C VAL A 358 14.48 20.04 -9.14
N GLY A 359 13.31 20.43 -9.65
CA GLY A 359 12.04 19.74 -9.41
C GLY A 359 12.01 18.33 -10.01
N LYS A 360 12.54 18.16 -11.22
CA LYS A 360 12.70 16.84 -11.85
C LYS A 360 13.61 15.95 -11.01
N SER A 361 14.77 16.48 -10.60
CA SER A 361 15.74 15.78 -9.77
C SER A 361 15.16 15.38 -8.41
N PHE A 362 14.33 16.25 -7.81
CA PHE A 362 13.62 15.97 -6.56
C PHE A 362 12.71 14.74 -6.70
N ILE A 363 11.91 14.67 -7.78
CA ILE A 363 11.03 13.51 -8.03
C ILE A 363 11.83 12.24 -8.30
N THR A 364 12.93 12.31 -9.03
CA THR A 364 13.82 11.15 -9.22
C THR A 364 14.32 10.61 -7.88
N ILE A 365 14.79 11.49 -6.98
CA ILE A 365 15.26 11.10 -5.65
C ILE A 365 14.11 10.54 -4.79
N ALA A 366 12.92 11.16 -4.86
CA ALA A 366 11.75 10.66 -4.15
C ALA A 366 11.36 9.24 -4.60
N ILE A 367 11.33 8.98 -5.91
CA ILE A 367 11.05 7.66 -6.47
C ILE A 367 12.09 6.63 -6.03
N LEU A 368 13.38 6.98 -6.02
CA LEU A 368 14.43 6.10 -5.52
C LEU A 368 14.17 5.68 -4.08
N PHE A 369 13.81 6.62 -3.20
CA PHE A 369 13.50 6.30 -1.82
C PHE A 369 12.23 5.46 -1.69
N PHE A 370 11.15 5.85 -2.36
CA PHE A 370 9.85 5.20 -2.23
C PHE A 370 9.91 3.77 -2.76
N ALA A 371 10.40 3.58 -3.98
CA ALA A 371 10.57 2.26 -4.57
C ALA A 371 11.50 1.36 -3.76
N PHE A 372 12.62 1.90 -3.24
CA PHE A 372 13.53 1.15 -2.38
C PHE A 372 12.85 0.68 -1.10
N ALA A 373 12.12 1.56 -0.42
CA ALA A 373 11.37 1.21 0.79
C ALA A 373 10.33 0.12 0.51
N THR A 374 9.57 0.24 -0.59
CA THR A 374 8.57 -0.75 -1.00
C THR A 374 9.18 -2.12 -1.26
N MET A 375 10.31 -2.19 -1.95
CA MET A 375 11.03 -3.45 -2.15
C MET A 375 11.43 -4.12 -0.83
N LEU A 376 11.80 -3.34 0.18
CA LEU A 376 12.11 -3.90 1.50
C LEU A 376 10.87 -4.47 2.19
N GLY A 377 9.76 -3.73 2.23
CA GLY A 377 8.51 -4.18 2.85
C GLY A 377 7.96 -5.44 2.18
N TRP A 378 7.85 -5.41 0.85
CA TRP A 378 7.29 -6.51 0.07
C TRP A 378 8.17 -7.75 0.01
N SER A 379 9.50 -7.60 0.11
CA SER A 379 10.40 -8.74 0.27
C SER A 379 10.05 -9.53 1.54
N TYR A 380 9.65 -8.86 2.61
CA TYR A 380 9.25 -9.54 3.83
C TYR A 380 7.86 -10.17 3.70
N TYR A 381 6.90 -9.50 3.07
CA TYR A 381 5.57 -10.06 2.82
C TYR A 381 5.66 -11.39 2.07
N GLY A 382 6.39 -11.43 0.95
CA GLY A 382 6.57 -12.66 0.20
C GLY A 382 7.43 -13.69 0.92
N GLU A 383 8.45 -13.27 1.70
CA GLU A 383 9.22 -14.21 2.53
C GLU A 383 8.33 -14.94 3.54
N ARG A 384 7.37 -14.25 4.19
CA ARG A 384 6.41 -14.88 5.09
C ARG A 384 5.44 -15.82 4.38
N ALA A 385 4.99 -15.44 3.18
CA ALA A 385 4.14 -16.31 2.36
C ALA A 385 4.88 -17.59 1.92
N VAL A 386 6.17 -17.49 1.56
CA VAL A 386 7.03 -18.66 1.27
C VAL A 386 7.27 -19.52 2.51
N GLU A 387 7.52 -18.90 3.67
CA GLU A 387 7.68 -19.65 4.92
C GLU A 387 6.42 -20.45 5.26
N TYR A 388 5.24 -19.89 5.00
CA TYR A 388 3.97 -20.60 5.19
C TYR A 388 3.80 -21.79 4.23
N LEU A 389 4.13 -21.63 2.95
CA LEU A 389 3.94 -22.66 1.93
C LEU A 389 4.97 -23.79 1.99
N PHE A 390 6.24 -23.44 2.20
CA PHE A 390 7.37 -24.35 2.01
C PHE A 390 8.32 -24.43 3.21
N GLY A 391 8.02 -23.70 4.29
CA GLY A 391 8.84 -23.66 5.49
C GLY A 391 10.08 -22.77 5.39
N ALA A 392 10.74 -22.58 6.53
CA ALA A 392 11.85 -21.63 6.68
C ALA A 392 13.13 -22.00 5.90
N LYS A 393 13.23 -23.22 5.36
CA LYS A 393 14.40 -23.67 4.59
C LYS A 393 14.50 -23.00 3.22
N HIS A 394 13.39 -22.49 2.67
CA HIS A 394 13.34 -21.99 1.29
C HIS A 394 13.40 -20.45 1.20
N LEU A 395 13.58 -19.77 2.34
CA LEU A 395 13.65 -18.30 2.37
C LEU A 395 14.86 -17.74 1.61
N ILE A 396 15.99 -18.46 1.61
CA ILE A 396 17.18 -18.05 0.84
C ILE A 396 16.88 -18.08 -0.66
N VAL A 397 16.19 -19.13 -1.14
CA VAL A 397 15.80 -19.26 -2.55
C VAL A 397 14.90 -18.10 -2.94
N TYR A 398 13.88 -17.79 -2.13
CA TYR A 398 13.01 -16.65 -2.37
C TYR A 398 13.78 -15.33 -2.44
N ARG A 399 14.70 -15.05 -1.50
CA ARG A 399 15.50 -13.82 -1.52
C ARG A 399 16.34 -13.69 -2.79
N VAL A 400 16.95 -14.78 -3.27
CA VAL A 400 17.70 -14.79 -4.52
C VAL A 400 16.79 -14.49 -5.71
N VAL A 401 15.63 -15.15 -5.79
CA VAL A 401 14.63 -14.89 -6.85
C VAL A 401 14.17 -13.43 -6.81
N PHE A 402 13.91 -12.88 -5.62
CA PHE A 402 13.51 -11.49 -5.43
C PHE A 402 14.60 -10.53 -5.95
N ILE A 403 15.88 -10.79 -5.65
CA ILE A 403 16.99 -9.96 -6.14
C ILE A 403 17.10 -10.01 -7.67
N LEU A 404 16.96 -11.19 -8.27
CA LEU A 404 17.01 -11.35 -9.73
C LEU A 404 15.83 -10.67 -10.42
N ALA A 405 14.65 -10.69 -9.78
CA ALA A 405 13.45 -10.01 -10.28
C ALA A 405 13.63 -8.47 -10.36
N ILE A 406 14.46 -7.86 -9.50
CA ILE A 406 14.78 -6.42 -9.58
C ILE A 406 15.45 -6.10 -10.91
N ILE A 407 16.48 -6.88 -11.27
CA ILE A 407 17.22 -6.69 -12.52
C ILE A 407 16.30 -6.87 -13.72
N LEU A 408 15.44 -7.90 -13.68
CA LEU A 408 14.44 -8.15 -14.71
C LEU A 408 13.44 -6.99 -14.83
N GLY A 409 12.96 -6.47 -13.70
CA GLY A 409 12.00 -5.37 -13.64
C GLY A 409 12.52 -4.07 -14.27
N CYS A 410 13.81 -3.77 -14.10
CA CYS A 410 14.42 -2.60 -14.76
C CYS A 410 14.47 -2.72 -16.28
N VAL A 411 14.53 -3.94 -16.84
CA VAL A 411 14.67 -4.16 -18.30
C VAL A 411 13.33 -4.48 -18.97
N ALA A 412 12.34 -4.96 -18.22
CA ALA A 412 11.02 -5.31 -18.73
C ALA A 412 10.20 -4.08 -19.19
N LYS A 413 9.25 -4.30 -20.13
CA LYS A 413 8.29 -3.28 -20.56
C LYS A 413 7.28 -2.97 -19.45
N LEU A 414 7.05 -1.68 -19.21
CA LEU A 414 6.32 -1.12 -18.06
C LEU A 414 4.88 -1.64 -17.94
N GLU A 415 4.09 -1.56 -19.02
CA GLU A 415 2.65 -1.88 -18.99
C GLU A 415 2.33 -3.32 -18.52
N LEU A 416 3.02 -4.32 -19.07
CA LEU A 416 2.73 -5.73 -18.74
C LEU A 416 3.02 -6.05 -17.26
N VAL A 417 4.04 -5.43 -16.68
CA VAL A 417 4.44 -5.68 -15.28
C VAL A 417 3.40 -5.12 -14.33
N TRP A 418 2.92 -3.90 -14.57
CA TRP A 418 1.88 -3.27 -13.75
C TRP A 418 0.56 -4.02 -13.87
N ASP A 419 0.12 -4.37 -15.08
CA ASP A 419 -1.16 -5.04 -15.28
C ASP A 419 -1.22 -6.42 -14.63
N ILE A 420 -0.14 -7.21 -14.72
CA ILE A 420 -0.07 -8.53 -14.08
C ILE A 420 -0.03 -8.39 -12.56
N SER A 421 0.71 -7.40 -12.06
CA SER A 421 0.82 -7.11 -10.63
C SER A 421 -0.53 -6.71 -10.03
N ASP A 422 -1.27 -5.86 -10.72
CA ASP A 422 -2.61 -5.44 -10.31
C ASP A 422 -3.58 -6.62 -10.27
N THR A 423 -3.49 -7.54 -11.23
CA THR A 423 -4.29 -8.76 -11.24
C THR A 423 -4.03 -9.64 -10.02
N PHE A 424 -2.75 -9.90 -9.69
CA PHE A 424 -2.42 -10.71 -8.50
C PHE A 424 -2.90 -10.07 -7.20
N ASN A 425 -2.81 -8.75 -7.09
CA ASN A 425 -3.27 -8.04 -5.89
C ASN A 425 -4.78 -8.15 -5.68
N GLY A 426 -5.58 -7.89 -6.71
CA GLY A 426 -7.02 -8.01 -6.53
C GLY A 426 -7.49 -9.47 -6.37
N LEU A 427 -6.80 -10.45 -6.99
CA LEU A 427 -7.04 -11.87 -6.69
C LEU A 427 -6.72 -12.20 -5.23
N MET A 428 -5.63 -11.66 -4.69
CA MET A 428 -5.20 -11.86 -3.31
C MET A 428 -6.17 -11.26 -2.29
N ALA A 429 -6.82 -10.14 -2.64
CA ALA A 429 -7.80 -9.50 -1.79
C ALA A 429 -9.06 -10.36 -1.58
N THR A 430 -9.43 -11.21 -2.54
CA THR A 430 -10.66 -12.03 -2.44
C THR A 430 -10.65 -13.00 -1.24
N PRO A 431 -9.68 -13.92 -1.08
CA PRO A 431 -9.65 -14.80 0.09
C PRO A 431 -9.51 -14.01 1.40
N ASN A 432 -8.81 -12.87 1.38
CA ASN A 432 -8.64 -12.02 2.53
C ASN A 432 -9.97 -11.42 3.02
N LEU A 433 -10.71 -10.74 2.14
CA LEU A 433 -12.00 -10.12 2.47
C LEU A 433 -13.02 -11.15 2.96
N VAL A 434 -13.05 -12.34 2.34
CA VAL A 434 -13.86 -13.46 2.82
C VAL A 434 -13.51 -13.79 4.28
N GLY A 435 -12.21 -13.96 4.58
CA GLY A 435 -11.75 -14.22 5.94
C GLY A 435 -12.18 -13.13 6.93
N LEU A 436 -12.07 -11.85 6.55
CA LEU A 436 -12.48 -10.73 7.40
C LEU A 436 -13.97 -10.79 7.74
N ILE A 437 -14.84 -11.00 6.76
CA ILE A 437 -16.29 -11.03 6.99
C ILE A 437 -16.68 -12.18 7.92
N PHE A 438 -16.17 -13.39 7.68
CA PHE A 438 -16.50 -14.56 8.50
C PHE A 438 -15.92 -14.47 9.93
N LEU A 439 -14.77 -13.81 10.12
CA LEU A 439 -14.13 -13.62 11.42
C LEU A 439 -14.47 -12.27 12.08
N SER A 440 -15.44 -11.55 11.54
CA SER A 440 -15.81 -10.21 12.00
C SER A 440 -16.22 -10.16 13.47
N GLY A 441 -16.87 -11.22 13.97
CA GLY A 441 -17.27 -11.34 15.38
C GLY A 441 -16.08 -11.20 16.34
N ASP A 442 -14.92 -11.73 15.98
CA ASP A 442 -13.70 -11.64 16.78
C ASP A 442 -13.14 -10.21 16.81
N VAL A 443 -13.24 -9.49 15.68
CA VAL A 443 -12.83 -8.09 15.58
C VAL A 443 -13.71 -7.21 16.48
N PHE A 444 -15.03 -7.38 16.40
CA PHE A 444 -15.96 -6.63 17.24
C PHE A 444 -15.77 -6.94 18.73
N HIS A 445 -15.54 -8.21 19.07
CA HIS A 445 -15.27 -8.63 20.44
C HIS A 445 -13.96 -8.03 20.99
N ALA A 446 -12.87 -8.09 20.21
CA ALA A 446 -11.59 -7.48 20.59
C ALA A 446 -11.71 -5.97 20.81
N THR A 447 -12.39 -5.28 19.91
CA THR A 447 -12.63 -3.83 19.99
C THR A 447 -13.41 -3.46 21.26
N LYS A 448 -14.51 -4.18 21.52
CA LYS A 448 -15.36 -3.95 22.70
C LYS A 448 -14.61 -4.23 24.00
N ASN A 449 -13.82 -5.29 24.05
CA ASN A 449 -13.02 -5.63 25.21
C ASN A 449 -11.95 -4.58 25.51
N TYR A 450 -11.27 -4.08 24.48
CA TYR A 450 -10.28 -3.02 24.64
C TYR A 450 -10.90 -1.74 25.22
N LEU A 451 -12.04 -1.31 24.66
CA LEU A 451 -12.78 -0.15 25.17
C LEU A 451 -13.29 -0.34 26.60
N LYS A 452 -13.66 -1.57 26.99
CA LYS A 452 -14.05 -1.88 28.37
C LYS A 452 -12.86 -1.78 29.33
N LYS A 453 -11.68 -2.29 28.95
CA LYS A 453 -10.45 -2.16 29.75
C LYS A 453 -10.08 -0.70 29.99
N LEU A 454 -10.17 0.13 28.96
CA LEU A 454 -9.86 1.57 29.05
C LEU A 454 -10.80 2.35 29.98
N LYS A 455 -12.07 1.92 30.12
CA LYS A 455 -13.00 2.54 31.08
C LYS A 455 -12.71 2.16 32.53
N ASN A 456 -12.04 1.03 32.72
CA ASN A 456 -11.75 0.44 34.02
C ASN A 456 -10.31 0.74 34.49
N SER A 457 -9.52 1.46 33.69
CA SER A 457 -8.17 1.95 33.98
C SER A 457 -8.24 3.44 34.21
#